data_AF-A0A2V9AQ08-F1
#
_entry.id   AF-A0A2V9AQ08-F1
#
_cell.length_a   1.000
_cell.length_b   1.000
_cell.length_c   1.000
_cell.angle_alpha   90.00
_cell.angle_beta   90.00
_cell.angle_gamma   90.00
#
_symmetry.space_group_name_H-M   'P 1'
#
loop_
_entity.id
_entity.type
_entity.pdbx_description
1 polymer ?
#
loop_
_entity_poly.entity_id
_entity_poly.type
_entity_poly.pdbx_seq_one_letter_code
_entity_poly.pdbx_strand_id
1 'polypeptide(L)' 'KVRIHTGKLSGLEGILVNFKGNHRVVLSVTLLQRSVALEVDLAWVASLEKKHEKKAQYVASAFPARAVG' A
#
# COMPACT_ATOMS: atom_id res chain seq x y z
N LYS A 1 -0.05 0.35 -1.16
CA LYS A 1 -0.53 1.63 -0.54
C LYS A 1 -1.27 2.38 -1.62
N VAL A 2 -2.29 3.16 -1.28
CA VAL A 2 -3.09 3.91 -2.25
C VAL A 2 -3.24 5.35 -1.80
N ARG A 3 -3.39 6.27 -2.74
CA ARG A 3 -3.63 7.69 -2.47
C ARG A 3 -4.92 8.12 -3.14
N ILE A 4 -5.70 8.94 -2.43
CA ILE A 4 -6.91 9.54 -2.97
C ILE A 4 -6.49 10.81 -3.72
N HIS A 5 -6.87 10.92 -5.00
CA HIS A 5 -6.56 12.10 -5.82
C HIS A 5 -7.78 12.97 -6.07
N THR A 6 -8.98 12.47 -5.79
CA THR A 6 -10.25 13.09 -6.17
C THR A 6 -11.21 13.17 -4.97
N GLY A 7 -11.96 14.26 -4.87
CA GLY A 7 -12.97 14.49 -3.82
C GLY A 7 -12.41 15.17 -2.56
N LYS A 8 -13.25 15.32 -1.52
CA LYS A 8 -12.89 16.03 -0.27
C LYS A 8 -11.73 15.41 0.52
N LEU A 9 -11.36 14.19 0.16
CA LEU A 9 -10.30 13.39 0.78
C LEU A 9 -9.05 13.33 -0.09
N SER A 10 -9.00 14.12 -1.18
CA SER A 10 -7.84 14.24 -2.05
C SER A 10 -6.60 14.62 -1.27
N GLY A 11 -5.50 13.93 -1.53
CA GLY A 11 -4.22 14.12 -0.84
C GLY A 11 -3.97 13.14 0.29
N LEU A 12 -5.00 12.46 0.81
CA LEU A 12 -4.86 11.45 1.86
C LEU A 12 -4.32 10.14 1.31
N GLU A 13 -3.43 9.53 2.09
CA GLU A 13 -2.87 8.22 1.83
C GLU A 13 -3.52 7.18 2.73
N GLY A 14 -3.81 6.01 2.16
CA GLY A 14 -4.49 4.95 2.85
C GLY A 14 -4.08 3.57 2.40
N ILE A 15 -4.71 2.59 3.02
CA ILE A 15 -4.62 1.19 2.66
C ILE A 15 -6.00 0.75 2.21
N LEU A 16 -6.05 0.17 1.02
CA LEU A 16 -7.25 -0.49 0.53
C LEU A 16 -7.53 -1.71 1.42
N VAL A 17 -8.67 -1.69 2.11
CA VAL A 17 -9.05 -2.73 3.07
C VAL A 17 -10.04 -3.70 2.45
N ASN A 18 -10.92 -3.19 1.58
CA ASN A 18 -11.95 -4.02 0.97
C ASN A 18 -12.45 -3.43 -0.36
N PHE A 19 -13.05 -4.27 -1.19
CA PHE A 19 -13.81 -3.86 -2.37
C PHE A 19 -15.30 -4.11 -2.11
N LYS A 20 -16.13 -3.13 -2.43
CA LYS A 20 -17.59 -3.20 -2.26
C LYS A 20 -18.26 -3.08 -3.63
N GLY A 21 -18.55 -4.22 -4.25
CA GLY A 21 -19.11 -4.27 -5.61
C GLY A 21 -18.07 -3.93 -6.69
N ASN A 22 -18.54 -3.48 -7.86
CA ASN A 22 -17.65 -3.26 -9.02
C ASN A 22 -16.83 -1.97 -8.97
N HIS A 23 -17.32 -0.91 -8.30
CA HIS A 23 -16.71 0.43 -8.39
C HIS A 23 -16.41 1.07 -7.04
N ARG A 24 -16.97 0.56 -5.93
CA ARG A 24 -16.71 1.13 -4.61
C ARG A 24 -15.63 0.34 -3.90
N VAL A 25 -14.78 1.06 -3.19
CA VAL A 25 -13.71 0.49 -2.39
C VAL A 25 -13.69 1.12 -1.01
N VAL A 26 -13.35 0.30 -0.02
CA VAL A 26 -13.17 0.72 1.37
C VAL A 26 -11.69 0.95 1.61
N LEU A 27 -11.36 2.19 1.97
CA LEU A 27 -10.02 2.62 2.34
C LEU A 27 -9.94 2.84 3.85
N SER A 28 -8.88 2.36 4.47
CA SER A 28 -8.48 2.79 5.80
C SER A 28 -7.46 3.91 5.63
N VAL A 29 -7.84 5.11 6.03
CA VAL A 29 -6.96 6.28 6.09
C VAL A 29 -6.80 6.73 7.53
N THR A 30 -5.64 7.29 7.85
CA THR A 30 -5.41 7.91 9.16
C THR A 30 -5.75 9.39 9.04
N LEU A 31 -6.84 9.80 9.67
CA LEU A 31 -7.30 11.18 9.72
C LEU A 31 -7.07 11.70 11.15
N LEU A 32 -6.28 12.76 11.26
CA LEU A 32 -5.87 13.35 12.55
C LEU A 32 -5.15 12.29 13.42
N GLN A 33 -5.90 11.62 14.30
CA GLN A 33 -5.41 10.56 15.20
C GLN A 33 -6.34 9.34 15.24
N ARG A 34 -7.25 9.19 14.26
CA ARG A 34 -8.15 8.04 14.18
C ARG A 34 -8.03 7.38 12.82
N SER A 35 -8.08 6.06 12.81
CA SER A 35 -8.20 5.28 11.58
C SER A 35 -9.67 5.20 11.20
N VAL A 36 -10.02 5.67 10.01
CA VAL A 36 -11.40 5.69 9.52
C VAL A 36 -11.50 4.89 8.23
N ALA A 37 -12.51 4.02 8.15
CA ALA A 37 -12.87 3.28 6.95
C ALA A 37 -13.82 4.14 6.09
N LEU A 38 -13.39 4.46 4.87
CA LEU A 38 -14.11 5.35 3.95
C LEU A 38 -14.41 4.61 2.65
N GLU A 39 -15.66 4.70 2.19
CA GLU A 39 -16.07 4.17 0.90
C GLU A 39 -15.86 5.24 -0.18
N VAL A 40 -15.01 4.95 -1.16
CA VAL A 40 -14.73 5.83 -2.30
C VAL A 40 -14.77 5.05 -3.60
N ASP A 41 -14.88 5.75 -4.73
CA ASP A 41 -14.85 5.11 -6.04
C ASP A 41 -13.42 4.68 -6.41
N LEU A 42 -13.30 3.56 -7.11
CA LEU A 42 -12.04 3.05 -7.66
C LEU A 42 -11.33 4.07 -8.55
N ALA A 43 -12.07 4.87 -9.31
CA ALA A 43 -11.51 5.90 -10.17
C ALA A 43 -10.88 7.06 -9.38
N TRP A 44 -11.13 7.17 -8.08
CA TRP A 44 -10.63 8.28 -7.24
C TRP A 44 -9.31 7.94 -6.53
N VAL A 45 -8.89 6.67 -6.61
CA VAL A 45 -7.70 6.16 -5.94
C VAL A 45 -6.65 5.74 -6.95
N ALA A 46 -5.40 6.09 -6.68
CA ALA A 46 -4.27 5.57 -7.44
C ALA A 46 -3.41 4.67 -6.57
N SER A 47 -3.00 3.53 -7.14
CA SER A 47 -2.00 2.66 -6.53
C SER A 47 -0.68 3.39 -6.45
N LEU A 48 -0.20 3.61 -5.23
CA LEU A 48 1.20 3.93 -5.00
C LEU A 48 1.95 2.60 -5.14
N GLU A 49 2.35 2.28 -6.37
CA GLU A 49 3.27 1.18 -6.62
C GLU A 49 4.50 1.39 -5.76
N LYS A 50 4.60 0.63 -4.67
CA LYS A 50 5.86 0.50 -3.96
C LYS A 50 6.74 -0.33 -4.87
N LYS A 51 7.49 0.37 -5.73
CA LYS A 51 8.63 -0.18 -6.45
C LYS A 51 9.40 -1.01 -5.43
N HIS A 52 9.40 -2.32 -5.63
CA HIS A 52 10.04 -3.27 -4.75
C HIS A 52 11.47 -2.77 -4.52
N GLU A 53 11.74 -2.23 -3.34
CA GLU A 53 13.10 -1.94 -2.92
C GLU A 53 13.74 -3.31 -2.72
N LYS A 54 14.47 -3.74 -3.75
CA LYS A 54 15.25 -4.97 -3.82
C LYS A 54 16.34 -4.98 -2.74
N LYS A 55 15.98 -5.00 -1.46
CA LYS A 55 16.95 -5.05 -0.34
C LYS A 55 17.00 -6.37 0.41
N ALA A 56 16.05 -7.28 0.17
CA ALA A 56 16.11 -8.62 0.76
C ALA A 56 16.85 -9.66 -0.11
N GLN A 57 17.14 -9.36 -1.38
CA GLN A 57 17.79 -10.33 -2.29
C GLN A 57 19.30 -10.51 -2.01
N TYR A 58 19.96 -9.58 -1.32
CA TYR A 58 21.42 -9.61 -1.14
C TYR A 58 21.89 -10.55 -0.01
N VAL A 59 21.05 -10.83 1.00
CA VAL A 59 21.43 -11.72 2.11
C VAL A 59 21.55 -13.20 1.69
N ALA A 60 21.00 -13.58 0.53
CA ALA A 60 21.16 -14.92 -0.02
C ALA A 60 22.52 -15.13 -0.73
N SER A 61 23.23 -14.05 -1.07
CA SER A 61 24.54 -14.14 -1.73
C SER A 61 25.74 -14.04 -0.77
N ALA A 62 25.48 -13.74 0.51
CA ALA A 62 26.52 -13.46 1.49
C ALA A 62 26.97 -14.67 2.33
N PHE A 63 26.53 -15.88 2.01
CA PHE A 63 27.01 -17.09 2.68
C PHE A 63 27.87 -17.92 1.73
N PRO A 64 29.19 -17.66 1.64
CA PRO A 64 30.08 -18.68 1.15
C PRO A 64 29.98 -19.87 2.09
N ALA A 65 29.46 -20.96 1.54
CA ALA A 65 29.40 -22.25 2.18
C ALA A 65 30.79 -22.60 2.71
N ARG A 66 30.83 -22.81 4.03
CA ARG A 66 31.90 -23.39 4.82
C ARG A 66 32.74 -24.40 4.01
N ALA A 67 33.94 -24.00 3.61
CA ALA A 67 34.95 -24.91 3.10
C ALA A 67 35.48 -25.72 4.29
N VAL A 68 34.97 -26.93 4.39
CA VAL A 68 35.60 -28.18 4.85
C VAL A 68 37.04 -28.05 5.38
N GLY A 69 37.22 -28.47 6.64
CA GLY A 69 38.49 -28.91 7.20
C GLY A 69 38.47 -30.40 7.43
#